data_AF-A0A1S8TLM7-F1
#
_entry.id   AF-A0A1S8TLM7-F1
#
_cell.length_a   1.000
_cell.length_b   1.000
_cell.length_c   1.000
_cell.angle_alpha   90.00
_cell.angle_beta   90.00
_cell.angle_gamma   90.00
#
_symmetry.space_group_name_H-M   'P 1'
#
loop_
_entity.id
_entity.type
_entity.pdbx_description
1 polymer ?
#
loop_
_entity_poly.entity_id
_entity_poly.type
_entity_poly.pdbx_seq_one_letter_code
_entity_poly.pdbx_strand_id
1 'polypeptide(L)'
;MKEIIFGIALSFGGSAELIWHEGSPATNNTEEWVEFSTKIGVRAGYNVKKISMGLEGEDFAYYQRKIPSAFIAVGTGLSYAHHHP
;
A
#
# COMPACT_ATOMS: atom_id res chain seq x y z
N MET A 1 15.28 13.37 -3.38
CA MET A 1 14.98 13.55 -4.82
C MET A 1 15.11 15.01 -5.27
N LYS A 2 14.39 15.97 -4.65
CA LYS A 2 14.56 17.42 -4.94
C LYS A 2 16.01 17.89 -4.90
N GLU A 3 16.74 17.58 -3.84
CA GLU A 3 18.15 17.97 -3.67
C GLU A 3 19.05 17.48 -4.79
N ILE A 4 18.85 16.24 -5.26
CA ILE A 4 19.62 15.67 -6.36
C ILE A 4 19.30 16.38 -7.68
N ILE A 5 18.01 16.56 -7.98
CA ILE A 5 17.55 17.21 -9.22
C ILE A 5 18.13 18.62 -9.33
N PHE A 6 17.98 19.42 -8.26
CA PHE A 6 18.43 20.80 -8.27
C PHE A 6 19.95 20.91 -8.16
N GLY A 7 20.59 20.06 -7.36
CA GLY A 7 22.05 20.03 -7.25
C GLY A 7 22.73 19.76 -8.58
N ILE A 8 22.23 18.79 -9.35
CA ILE A 8 22.75 18.48 -10.69
C ILE A 8 22.48 19.65 -11.65
N ALA A 9 21.26 20.19 -11.69
CA ALA A 9 20.97 21.31 -12.59
C ALA A 9 21.89 22.51 -12.33
N LEU A 10 22.07 22.87 -11.05
CA LEU A 10 22.93 23.99 -10.63
C LEU A 10 24.42 23.73 -10.93
N SER A 11 24.92 22.51 -10.77
CA SER A 11 26.35 22.22 -11.01
C SER A 11 26.76 22.40 -12.48
N PHE A 12 25.80 22.41 -13.41
CA PHE A 12 26.02 22.67 -14.83
C PHE A 12 25.51 24.07 -15.27
N GLY A 13 25.19 24.95 -14.32
CA GLY A 13 24.71 26.31 -14.60
C GLY A 13 23.27 26.37 -15.14
N GLY A 14 22.52 25.29 -15.02
CA GLY A 14 21.13 25.18 -15.44
C GLY A 14 20.13 25.39 -14.30
N SER A 15 18.85 25.17 -14.62
CA SER A 15 17.75 25.12 -13.66
C SER A 15 16.88 23.90 -13.94
N ALA A 16 16.10 23.46 -12.96
CA ALA A 16 15.17 22.35 -13.10
C ALA A 16 13.88 22.63 -12.34
N GLU A 17 12.78 22.08 -12.85
CA GLU A 17 11.46 22.10 -12.20
C GLU A 17 11.08 20.66 -11.84
N LEU A 18 10.55 20.45 -10.63
CA LEU A 18 9.98 19.17 -10.22
C LEU A 18 8.46 19.29 -10.13
N ILE A 19 7.77 18.68 -11.09
CA ILE A 19 6.32 18.47 -11.05
C ILE A 19 6.08 17.07 -10.49
N TRP A 20 5.52 17.00 -9.28
CA TRP A 20 5.23 15.75 -8.61
C TRP A 20 3.72 15.51 -8.55
N HIS A 21 3.30 14.36 -9.06
CA HIS A 21 1.92 13.88 -8.95
C HIS A 21 1.91 12.72 -7.96
N GLU A 22 1.23 12.88 -6.82
CA GLU A 22 1.08 11.80 -5.87
C GLU A 22 0.15 10.70 -6.42
N GLY A 23 0.54 9.45 -6.24
CA GLY A 23 -0.36 8.30 -6.39
C GLY A 23 -1.13 8.03 -5.09
N SER A 24 -1.87 6.92 -5.07
CA SER A 24 -2.52 6.45 -3.85
C SER A 24 -1.53 6.31 -2.69
N PRO A 25 -1.93 6.64 -1.45
CA PRO A 25 -1.13 6.30 -0.28
C PRO A 25 -0.91 4.79 -0.18
N ALA A 26 0.11 4.40 0.59
CA ALA A 26 0.24 3.00 1.02
C ALA A 26 -0.95 2.61 1.90
N THR A 27 -1.48 1.41 1.69
CA THR A 27 -2.45 0.83 2.64
C THR A 27 -1.80 0.64 4.00
N ASN A 28 -2.50 1.04 5.06
CA ASN A 28 -1.99 1.04 6.41
C ASN A 28 -3.06 0.57 7.40
N ASN A 29 -3.07 -0.73 7.66
CA ASN A 29 -4.04 -1.32 8.57
C ASN A 29 -3.78 -0.90 10.01
N THR A 30 -4.83 -0.46 10.71
CA THR A 30 -4.76 -0.18 12.14
C THR A 30 -4.68 -1.49 12.93
N GLU A 31 -3.77 -1.57 13.89
CA GLU A 31 -3.50 -2.79 14.67
C GLU A 31 -4.76 -3.38 15.33
N GLU A 32 -5.59 -2.53 15.93
CA GLU A 32 -6.88 -2.94 16.53
C GLU A 32 -7.77 -3.70 15.55
N TRP A 33 -7.92 -3.18 14.33
CA TRP A 33 -8.76 -3.80 13.30
C TRP A 33 -8.15 -5.07 12.72
N VAL A 34 -6.81 -5.14 12.65
CA VAL A 34 -6.10 -6.38 12.26
C VAL A 34 -6.36 -7.48 13.29
N GLU A 35 -6.25 -7.18 14.58
CA GLU A 35 -6.54 -8.14 15.65
C GLU A 35 -8.00 -8.59 15.62
N PHE A 36 -8.93 -7.65 15.46
CA PHE A 36 -10.35 -7.95 15.36
C PHE A 36 -10.64 -8.88 14.19
N SER A 37 -10.19 -8.55 12.98
CA SER A 37 -10.40 -9.40 11.80
C SER A 37 -9.76 -10.77 11.94
N THR A 38 -8.59 -10.84 12.60
CA THR A 38 -7.89 -12.11 12.86
C THR A 38 -8.73 -13.01 13.77
N LYS A 39 -9.25 -12.47 14.88
CA LYS A 39 -10.10 -13.21 15.82
C LYS A 39 -11.36 -13.75 15.13
N ILE A 40 -11.99 -12.94 14.29
CA ILE A 40 -13.19 -13.35 13.53
C ILE A 40 -12.85 -14.46 12.52
N GLY A 41 -11.76 -14.33 11.76
CA GLY A 41 -11.35 -15.34 10.78
C GLY A 41 -11.07 -16.70 11.43
N VAL A 42 -10.33 -16.70 12.55
CA VAL A 42 -10.06 -17.93 13.32
C VAL A 42 -11.36 -18.55 13.85
N ARG A 43 -12.25 -17.74 14.42
CA ARG A 43 -13.55 -18.22 14.93
C ARG A 43 -14.43 -18.82 13.83
N ALA A 44 -14.35 -18.29 12.62
CA ALA A 44 -15.06 -18.79 11.45
C ALA A 44 -14.42 -20.07 10.86
N GLY A 45 -13.30 -20.54 11.40
CA GLY A 45 -12.61 -21.76 10.94
C GLY A 45 -11.59 -21.53 9.82
N TYR A 46 -11.24 -20.28 9.49
CA TYR A 46 -10.20 -19.99 8.51
C TYR A 46 -8.79 -20.11 9.09
N ASN A 47 -7.83 -20.44 8.22
CA ASN A 47 -6.41 -20.34 8.52
C ASN A 47 -5.93 -18.91 8.27
N VAL A 48 -5.89 -18.09 9.32
CA VAL A 48 -5.45 -16.69 9.23
C VAL A 48 -3.94 -16.59 9.38
N LYS A 49 -3.28 -15.86 8.47
CA LYS A 49 -1.83 -15.65 8.47
C LYS A 49 -1.50 -14.18 8.23
N LYS A 50 -0.42 -13.70 8.87
CA LYS A 50 0.19 -12.42 8.52
C LYS A 50 1.01 -12.62 7.25
N ILE A 51 0.76 -11.79 6.24
CA ILE A 51 1.50 -11.79 4.97
C ILE A 51 2.33 -10.52 4.86
N SER A 52 3.44 -10.58 4.13
CA SER A 52 4.10 -9.37 3.65
C SER A 52 3.24 -8.74 2.56
N MET A 53 3.02 -7.44 2.67
CA MET A 53 2.29 -6.68 1.66
C MET A 53 3.08 -6.69 0.34
N GLY A 54 2.38 -6.83 -0.79
CA GLY A 54 2.97 -6.74 -2.12
C GLY A 54 3.41 -5.31 -2.47
N LEU A 55 3.91 -5.12 -3.69
CA LEU A 55 4.25 -3.80 -4.24
C LEU A 55 3.04 -3.08 -4.86
N GLU A 56 1.86 -3.65 -4.71
CA GLU A 56 0.62 -3.18 -5.31
C GLU A 56 0.10 -1.94 -4.56
N GLY A 57 -0.34 -0.94 -5.33
CA GLY A 57 -1.02 0.23 -4.78
C GLY A 57 -2.52 0.00 -4.82
N GLU A 58 -3.21 0.27 -3.71
CA GLU A 58 -4.66 0.09 -3.56
C GLU A 58 -5.33 1.39 -3.11
N ASP A 59 -6.39 1.81 -3.80
CA ASP A 59 -7.08 3.07 -3.52
C ASP A 59 -7.87 3.05 -2.20
N PHE A 60 -8.10 1.85 -1.64
CA PHE A 60 -8.68 1.68 -0.31
C PHE A 60 -7.92 2.49 0.75
N ALA A 61 -6.61 2.70 0.55
CA ALA A 61 -5.76 3.53 1.39
C ALA A 61 -6.28 4.96 1.63
N TYR A 62 -7.09 5.52 0.71
CA TYR A 62 -7.74 6.82 0.92
C TYR A 62 -8.80 6.77 2.04
N TYR A 63 -9.53 5.67 2.19
CA TYR A 63 -10.44 5.49 3.33
C TYR A 63 -9.67 5.34 4.63
N GLN A 64 -8.54 4.62 4.59
CA GLN A 64 -7.69 4.40 5.77
C GLN A 64 -7.08 5.70 6.32
N ARG A 65 -6.92 6.73 5.49
CA ARG A 65 -6.51 8.09 5.94
C ARG A 65 -7.58 8.79 6.77
N LYS A 66 -8.84 8.37 6.68
CA LYS A 66 -9.98 9.04 7.34
C LYS A 66 -10.44 8.30 8.58
N ILE A 67 -10.43 6.97 8.54
CA ILE A 67 -10.93 6.14 9.63
C ILE A 67 -10.02 4.92 9.86
N PRO A 68 -9.86 4.49 11.13
CA PRO A 68 -9.23 3.22 11.46
C PRO A 68 -9.89 2.06 10.69
N SER A 69 -9.09 1.20 10.09
CA SER A 69 -9.60 0.15 9.19
C SER A 69 -8.57 -0.97 8.97
N ALA A 70 -9.04 -2.08 8.38
CA ALA A 70 -8.19 -3.15 7.90
C ALA A 70 -8.60 -3.57 6.48
N PHE A 71 -7.62 -3.62 5.58
CA PHE A 71 -7.70 -4.24 4.27
C PHE A 71 -7.08 -5.64 4.35
N ILE A 72 -7.85 -6.68 4.01
CA ILE A 72 -7.43 -8.08 4.17
C ILE A 72 -7.48 -8.81 2.83
N ALA A 73 -6.49 -9.68 2.60
CA ALA A 73 -6.51 -10.61 1.48
C ALA A 73 -7.29 -11.88 1.88
N VAL A 74 -8.20 -12.32 1.00
CA VAL A 74 -8.93 -13.58 1.14
C VAL A 74 -8.43 -14.53 0.05
N GLY A 75 -7.92 -15.70 0.46
CA GLY A 75 -7.40 -16.69 -0.48
C GLY A 75 -8.52 -17.26 -1.37
N THR A 76 -8.34 -17.17 -2.69
CA THR A 76 -9.29 -17.67 -3.69
C THR A 76 -8.84 -18.98 -4.35
N GLY A 77 -7.69 -19.54 -3.94
CA GLY A 77 -7.08 -20.74 -4.52
C GLY A 77 -5.85 -20.42 -5.37
N LEU A 78 -5.28 -21.46 -5.99
CA LEU A 78 -4.13 -21.29 -6.88
C LEU A 78 -4.61 -20.75 -8.23
N SER A 79 -4.07 -19.61 -8.64
CA SER A 79 -4.35 -18.98 -9.92
C SER A 79 -3.12 -18.18 -10.39
N TYR A 80 -3.18 -17.68 -11.62
CA TYR A 80 -2.20 -16.70 -12.09
C TYR A 80 -2.31 -15.40 -11.28
N ALA A 81 -1.22 -14.64 -11.24
CA ALA A 81 -1.19 -13.35 -10.55
C ALA A 81 -2.21 -12.34 -11.13
N HIS A 82 -2.50 -11.30 -10.36
CA HIS A 82 -3.32 -10.18 -10.82
C HIS A 82 -2.79 -9.65 -12.16
N HIS A 83 -3.72 -9.37 -13.07
CA HIS A 83 -3.48 -8.89 -14.45
C HIS A 83 -2.89 -9.91 -15.43
N HIS A 84 -2.91 -11.22 -15.14
CA HIS A 84 -2.67 -12.25 -16.16
C HIS A 84 -3.82 -12.30 -17.19
N PRO A 85 -3.55 -12.56 -18.49
CA PRO A 85 -4.57 -12.63 -19.55
C PRO A 85 -5.68 -13.66 -19.33
#